data_AF-A0A7W0RF93-F1
#
_entry.id   AF-A0A7W0RF93-F1
#
_cell.length_a   1.000
_cell.length_b   1.000
_cell.length_c   1.000
_cell.angle_alpha   90.00
_cell.angle_beta   90.00
_cell.angle_gamma   90.00
#
_symmetry.space_group_name_H-M   'P 1'
#
loop_
_entity.id
_entity.type
_entity.pdbx_description
1 polymer ?
#
loop_
_entity_poly.entity_id
_entity_poly.type
_entity_poly.pdbx_seq_one_letter_code
_entity_poly.pdbx_strand_id
1 'polypeptide(L)'
;MDWAGILEQTLREAVGQSAIVYALAAIGLNIHFGYTGLLNFGQAAFLAIGAYSIAITVFELGWSLWAGVGIGILLAIVLALLLGIPTLRL
;
A
#
# COMPACT_ATOMS: atom_id res chain seq x y z
N MET A 1 34.82 -3.19 2.20
CA MET A 1 33.44 -3.08 1.69
C MET A 1 33.13 -4.40 1.01
N ASP A 2 32.17 -5.14 1.54
CA ASP A 2 31.79 -6.43 0.97
C ASP A 2 30.88 -6.21 -0.25
N TRP A 3 31.52 -5.98 -1.39
CA TRP A 3 30.82 -5.72 -2.66
C TRP A 3 29.96 -6.90 -3.12
N ALA A 4 30.38 -8.13 -2.80
CA ALA A 4 29.61 -9.33 -3.11
C ALA A 4 28.33 -9.40 -2.27
N GLY A 5 28.43 -9.12 -0.97
CA GLY A 5 27.27 -9.05 -0.08
C GLY A 5 26.25 -7.98 -0.50
N ILE A 6 26.71 -6.80 -0.93
CA ILE A 6 25.83 -5.73 -1.42
C ILE A 6 25.07 -6.18 -2.69
N LEU A 7 25.77 -6.81 -3.65
CA LEU A 7 25.14 -7.29 -4.88
C LEU A 7 24.12 -8.41 -4.60
N GLU A 8 24.45 -9.34 -3.71
CA GLU A 8 23.54 -10.41 -3.33
C GLU A 8 22.28 -9.86 -2.64
N GLN A 9 22.44 -8.94 -1.69
CA GLN A 9 21.31 -8.29 -1.01
C GLN A 9 20.44 -7.50 -1.98
N THR A 10 21.06 -6.77 -2.92
CA THR A 10 20.32 -6.01 -3.94
C THR A 10 19.49 -6.93 -4.83
N LEU A 11 20.07 -8.05 -5.28
CA LEU A 11 19.37 -9.04 -6.08
C LEU A 11 18.23 -9.72 -5.31
N ARG A 12 18.45 -10.02 -4.03
CA ARG A 12 17.43 -10.60 -3.14
C ARG A 12 16.25 -9.63 -2.93
N GLU A 13 16.51 -8.36 -2.68
CA GLU A 13 15.46 -7.34 -2.53
C GLU A 13 14.72 -7.11 -3.85
N ALA A 14 15.42 -7.13 -4.99
CA ALA A 14 14.82 -6.93 -6.32
C ALA A 14 13.81 -8.01 -6.72
N VAL A 15 13.97 -9.24 -6.22
CA VAL A 15 13.04 -10.37 -6.48
C VAL A 15 12.23 -10.73 -5.23
N GLY A 16 12.49 -10.07 -4.10
CA GLY A 16 11.87 -10.34 -2.81
C GLY A 16 10.44 -9.80 -2.71
N GLN A 17 9.82 -10.05 -1.56
CA GLN A 17 8.48 -9.54 -1.26
C GLN A 17 8.41 -8.00 -1.36
N SER A 18 9.47 -7.30 -0.97
CA SER A 18 9.59 -5.84 -1.05
C SER A 18 9.35 -5.32 -2.47
N ALA A 19 9.95 -5.98 -3.48
CA ALA A 19 9.76 -5.61 -4.88
C ALA A 19 8.32 -5.77 -5.34
N ILE A 20 7.62 -6.81 -4.89
CA ILE A 20 6.20 -7.03 -5.22
C ILE A 20 5.33 -5.92 -4.64
N VAL A 21 5.59 -5.51 -3.39
CA VAL A 21 4.86 -4.41 -2.73
C VAL A 21 5.06 -3.10 -3.49
N TYR A 22 6.29 -2.77 -3.85
CA TYR A 22 6.59 -1.55 -4.62
C TYR A 22 6.05 -1.61 -6.05
N ALA A 23 6.08 -2.78 -6.69
CA ALA A 23 5.48 -2.97 -8.01
C ALA A 23 3.96 -2.73 -7.97
N LEU A 24 3.26 -3.29 -6.97
CA LEU A 24 1.82 -3.03 -6.78
C LEU A 24 1.52 -1.55 -6.54
N ALA A 25 2.34 -0.87 -5.72
CA ALA A 25 2.21 0.57 -5.49
C ALA A 25 2.42 1.37 -6.80
N ALA A 26 3.45 1.03 -7.58
CA ALA A 26 3.74 1.67 -8.87
C ALA A 26 2.63 1.43 -9.90
N ILE A 27 2.04 0.24 -9.94
CA ILE A 27 0.89 -0.07 -10.82
C ILE A 27 -0.33 0.79 -10.40
N GLY A 28 -0.62 0.88 -9.11
CA GLY A 28 -1.71 1.73 -8.60
C GLY A 28 -1.51 3.21 -8.96
N LEU A 29 -0.28 3.71 -8.81
CA LEU A 29 0.09 5.06 -9.22
C LEU A 29 -0.05 5.25 -10.74
N ASN A 30 0.40 4.28 -11.54
CA ASN A 30 0.27 4.33 -13.00
C ASN A 30 -1.20 4.35 -13.45
N ILE A 31 -2.08 3.60 -12.78
CA ILE A 31 -3.52 3.63 -13.06
C ILE A 31 -4.07 5.04 -12.84
N HIS A 32 -3.70 5.69 -11.74
CA HIS A 32 -4.19 7.02 -11.44
C HIS A 32 -3.51 8.09 -12.30
N PHE A 33 -2.21 8.28 -12.14
CA PHE A 33 -1.45 9.32 -12.80
C PHE A 33 -1.23 9.06 -14.29
N GLY A 34 -0.90 7.83 -14.66
CA GLY A 34 -0.58 7.48 -16.06
C GLY A 34 -1.78 7.58 -17.00
N TYR A 35 -2.99 7.22 -16.55
CA TYR A 35 -4.19 7.29 -17.40
C TYR A 35 -4.99 8.58 -17.23
N THR A 36 -5.04 9.18 -16.04
CA THR A 36 -5.86 10.39 -15.81
C THR A 36 -5.04 11.69 -15.85
N GLY A 37 -3.70 11.60 -15.79
CA GLY A 37 -2.81 12.76 -15.70
C GLY A 37 -2.83 13.47 -14.35
N LEU A 38 -3.66 13.02 -13.39
CA LEU A 38 -3.80 13.63 -12.07
C LEU A 38 -2.94 12.91 -11.05
N LEU A 39 -2.06 13.66 -10.39
CA LEU A 39 -1.20 13.11 -9.37
C LEU A 39 -1.94 13.07 -8.02
N ASN A 40 -2.20 11.86 -7.52
CA ASN A 40 -2.93 11.64 -6.28
C ASN A 40 -2.00 11.16 -5.16
N PHE A 41 -1.69 12.06 -4.24
CA PHE A 41 -0.86 11.78 -3.07
C PHE A 41 -1.54 10.90 -2.02
N GLY A 42 -2.88 10.76 -2.08
CA GLY A 42 -3.63 9.87 -1.20
C GLY A 42 -3.34 8.39 -1.43
N GLN A 43 -2.78 8.00 -2.58
CA GLN A 43 -2.49 6.60 -2.92
C GLN A 43 -1.57 5.93 -1.89
N ALA A 44 -0.57 6.65 -1.38
CA ALA A 44 0.33 6.16 -0.33
C ALA A 44 -0.40 5.92 0.99
N ALA A 45 -1.37 6.78 1.34
CA ALA A 45 -2.18 6.61 2.56
C ALA A 45 -3.07 5.37 2.47
N PHE A 46 -3.69 5.11 1.31
CA PHE A 46 -4.49 3.90 1.09
C PHE A 46 -3.65 2.62 1.15
N LEU A 47 -2.43 2.65 0.59
CA LEU A 47 -1.49 1.54 0.69
C LEU A 47 -1.12 1.27 2.17
N ALA A 48 -0.81 2.31 2.93
CA ALA A 48 -0.47 2.19 4.35
C ALA A 48 -1.64 1.61 5.16
N ILE A 49 -2.86 2.11 4.97
CA ILE A 49 -4.04 1.58 5.67
C ILE A 49 -4.23 0.09 5.38
N GLY A 50 -4.15 -0.33 4.11
CA GLY A 50 -4.29 -1.74 3.76
C GLY A 50 -3.25 -2.63 4.47
N ALA A 51 -1.98 -2.20 4.44
CA ALA A 51 -0.89 -2.93 5.08
C ALA A 51 -1.06 -3.00 6.61
N TYR A 52 -1.32 -1.88 7.28
CA TYR A 52 -1.49 -1.83 8.73
C TYR A 52 -2.73 -2.57 9.21
N SER A 53 -3.82 -2.53 8.43
CA SER A 53 -5.05 -3.23 8.78
C SER A 53 -4.81 -4.73 8.83
N ILE A 54 -4.16 -5.30 7.81
CA ILE A 54 -3.80 -6.73 7.79
C ILE A 54 -2.75 -7.02 8.87
N ALA A 55 -1.74 -6.16 9.04
CA ALA A 55 -0.70 -6.34 10.04
C ALA A 55 -1.27 -6.50 11.46
N ILE A 56 -2.12 -5.56 11.88
CA ILE A 56 -2.69 -5.56 13.23
C ILE A 56 -3.70 -6.70 13.40
N THR A 57 -4.60 -6.89 12.42
CA THR A 57 -5.67 -7.87 12.56
C THR A 57 -5.18 -9.31 12.53
N VAL A 58 -4.20 -9.61 11.68
CA VAL A 58 -3.68 -10.98 11.55
C VAL A 58 -2.59 -11.26 12.58
N PHE A 59 -1.63 -10.34 12.77
CA PHE A 59 -0.47 -10.62 13.64
C PHE A 59 -0.69 -10.26 15.11
N GLU A 60 -1.45 -9.20 15.42
CA GLU A 60 -1.69 -8.82 16.83
C GLU A 60 -2.99 -9.42 17.38
N LEU A 61 -4.07 -9.38 16.61
CA LEU A 61 -5.39 -9.87 17.06
C LEU A 61 -5.61 -11.37 16.76
N GLY A 62 -4.78 -11.97 15.90
CA GLY A 62 -4.89 -13.40 15.53
C GLY A 62 -6.15 -13.74 14.74
N TRP A 63 -6.79 -12.74 14.11
CA TRP A 63 -7.99 -12.96 13.31
C TRP A 63 -7.64 -13.54 11.94
N SER A 64 -8.65 -14.02 11.22
CA SER A 64 -8.44 -14.58 9.87
C SER A 64 -8.01 -13.50 8.87
N LEU A 65 -7.25 -13.90 7.84
CA LEU A 65 -6.82 -13.02 6.75
C LEU A 65 -8.00 -12.25 6.14
N TRP A 66 -9.14 -12.94 5.95
CA TRP A 66 -10.35 -12.35 5.38
C TRP A 66 -10.96 -11.26 6.26
N ALA A 67 -10.91 -11.43 7.58
CA ALA A 67 -11.31 -10.39 8.51
C ALA A 67 -10.39 -9.16 8.40
N GLY A 68 -9.08 -9.37 8.25
CA GLY A 68 -8.12 -8.29 8.02
C GLY A 68 -8.34 -7.55 6.71
N VAL A 69 -8.64 -8.26 5.62
CA VAL A 69 -9.04 -7.66 4.34
C VAL A 69 -10.33 -6.84 4.50
N GLY A 70 -11.34 -7.39 5.18
CA GLY A 70 -12.60 -6.69 5.44
C GLY A 70 -12.40 -5.38 6.22
N ILE A 71 -11.58 -5.41 7.28
CA ILE A 71 -11.23 -4.23 8.06
C ILE A 71 -10.44 -3.22 7.21
N GLY A 72 -9.50 -3.69 6.39
CA GLY A 72 -8.74 -2.85 5.48
C GLY A 72 -9.63 -2.09 4.49
N ILE A 73 -10.61 -2.77 3.89
CA ILE A 73 -11.59 -2.14 3.00
C ILE A 73 -12.41 -1.09 3.76
N LEU A 74 -12.89 -1.43 4.95
CA LEU A 74 -13.70 -0.53 5.76
C LEU A 74 -12.93 0.74 6.14
N LEU A 75 -11.68 0.60 6.60
CA LEU A 75 -10.81 1.73 6.93
C LEU A 75 -10.43 2.55 5.70
N ALA A 76 -10.22 1.92 4.54
CA ALA A 76 -9.99 2.63 3.29
C ALA A 76 -11.21 3.47 2.87
N ILE A 77 -12.43 2.94 3.01
CA ILE A 77 -13.67 3.70 2.75
C ILE A 77 -13.77 4.90 3.69
N VAL A 78 -13.51 4.70 4.98
CA VAL A 78 -13.53 5.80 5.97
C VAL A 78 -12.51 6.87 5.61
N LEU A 79 -11.28 6.49 5.26
CA LEU A 79 -10.25 7.44 4.82
C LEU A 79 -10.69 8.19 3.55
N ALA A 80 -11.24 7.48 2.56
CA ALA A 80 -11.72 8.07 1.32
C ALA A 80 -12.85 9.09 1.56
N LEU A 81 -13.78 8.81 2.49
CA LEU A 81 -14.83 9.75 2.86
C LEU A 81 -14.25 10.97 3.59
N LEU A 82 -13.35 10.77 4.55
CA LEU A 82 -12.71 11.85 5.30
C LEU A 82 -11.93 12.81 4.40
N LEU A 83 -11.23 12.28 3.39
CA LEU A 83 -10.49 13.10 2.41
C LEU A 83 -11.39 13.65 1.29
N GLY A 84 -12.36 12.87 0.82
CA GLY A 84 -13.20 13.18 -0.34
C GLY A 84 -14.28 14.22 -0.06
N ILE A 85 -14.94 14.15 1.10
CA ILE A 85 -15.98 15.12 1.48
C ILE A 85 -15.47 16.57 1.48
N PRO A 86 -14.31 16.91 2.09
CA PRO A 86 -13.81 18.27 2.03
C PRO A 86 -13.31 18.67 0.64
N THR A 87 -12.81 17.75 -0.19
CA THR A 87 -12.40 18.08 -1.57
C THR A 87 -13.57 18.45 -2.46
N LEU A 88 -14.76 17.87 -2.25
CA LEU A 88 -15.96 18.27 -2.98
C LEU A 88 -16.47 19.67 -2.61
N ARG A 89 -15.95 20.26 -1.52
CA ARG A 89 -16.29 21.62 -1.08
C ARG A 89 -15.29 22.68 -1.57
N LEU A 90 -14.24 22.28 -2.27
CA LEU A 90 -13.22 23.14 -2.91
C LEU A 90 -13.56 23.33 -4.39
#